data_AF-A0A6L5FZ52-F1
#
_entry.id   AF-A0A6L5FZ52-F1
#
_cell.length_a   1.000
_cell.length_b   1.000
_cell.length_c   1.000
_cell.angle_alpha   90.00
_cell.angle_beta   90.00
_cell.angle_gamma   90.00
#
_symmetry.space_group_name_H-M   'P 1'
#
loop_
_entity.id
_entity.type
_entity.pdbx_description
1 polymer ?
#
loop_
_entity_poly.entity_id
_entity_poly.type
_entity_poly.pdbx_seq_one_letter_code
_entity_poly.pdbx_strand_id
1 'polypeptide(L)'
;MANKTLWWSENFSTAEGEDFSGNDDITIRAVHLDGTAPKVVQKGGVPSFNRFTKNFLLVPLGLPEPGCWEVTVSYQGADLSYVLQAKG
;
A
#
# COMPACT_ATOMS: atom_id res chain seq x y z
N MET A 1 -13.12 8.64 5.04
CA MET A 1 -11.71 8.96 4.71
C MET A 1 -11.09 7.70 4.10
N ALA A 2 -10.37 7.79 2.99
CA ALA A 2 -9.76 6.61 2.38
C ALA A 2 -8.50 6.19 3.16
N ASN A 3 -8.51 5.00 3.75
CA ASN A 3 -7.33 4.41 4.38
C ASN A 3 -6.27 4.14 3.31
N LYS A 4 -5.11 4.78 3.42
CA LYS A 4 -3.97 4.65 2.51
C LYS A 4 -2.78 4.08 3.27
N THR A 5 -1.98 3.28 2.60
CA THR A 5 -0.67 2.84 3.07
C THR A 5 0.41 3.48 2.20
N LEU A 6 1.53 3.83 2.84
CA LEU A 6 2.70 4.43 2.19
C LEU A 6 3.77 3.36 2.00
N TRP A 7 4.29 3.28 0.78
CA TRP A 7 5.28 2.29 0.37
C TRP A 7 6.53 2.96 -0.16
N TRP A 8 7.69 2.61 0.39
CA TRP A 8 8.97 3.20 -0.01
C TRP A 8 10.03 2.11 -0.17
N SER A 9 11.10 2.43 -0.90
CA SER A 9 12.27 1.57 -1.10
C SER A 9 13.53 2.44 -1.14
N GLU A 10 14.65 1.96 -0.62
CA GLU A 10 15.96 2.63 -0.78
C GLU A 10 16.39 2.70 -2.25
N ASN A 11 15.85 1.80 -3.08
CA ASN A 11 16.08 1.78 -4.52
C ASN A 11 15.14 2.71 -5.29
N PHE A 12 14.16 3.34 -4.64
CA PHE A 12 13.44 4.42 -5.28
C PHE A 12 14.41 5.58 -5.47
N SER A 13 14.46 6.10 -6.70
CA SER A 13 15.21 7.32 -6.99
C SER A 13 14.88 8.38 -5.93
N THR A 14 15.85 9.18 -5.54
CA THR A 14 15.64 10.31 -4.61
C THR A 14 16.00 11.65 -5.23
N ALA A 15 16.39 11.66 -6.50
CA ALA A 15 16.85 12.85 -7.22
C ALA A 15 15.70 13.57 -7.92
N GLU A 16 15.81 14.90 -8.00
CA GLU A 16 14.87 15.76 -8.72
C GLU A 16 15.02 15.54 -10.23
N GLY A 17 13.93 15.12 -10.90
CA GLY A 17 13.91 14.90 -12.36
C GLY A 17 14.24 13.48 -12.83
N GLU A 18 14.53 12.55 -11.93
CA GLU A 18 14.66 11.12 -12.27
C GLU A 18 13.27 10.45 -12.39
N ASP A 19 13.20 9.41 -13.22
CA ASP A 19 11.96 8.76 -13.65
C ASP A 19 11.02 8.39 -12.50
N PHE A 20 9.92 9.15 -12.39
CA PHE A 20 8.84 8.96 -11.41
C PHE A 20 7.85 7.87 -11.83
N SER A 21 8.10 7.15 -12.93
CA SER A 21 7.25 6.04 -13.38
C SER A 21 7.25 4.84 -12.44
N GLY A 22 8.05 4.91 -11.35
CA GLY A 22 8.21 3.93 -10.28
C GLY A 22 7.16 2.85 -10.37
N ASN A 23 7.54 1.73 -10.99
CA ASN A 23 6.64 0.68 -11.47
C ASN A 23 5.47 0.53 -10.49
N ASP A 24 4.25 0.82 -10.95
CA ASP A 24 3.07 0.87 -10.10
C ASP A 24 2.44 -0.52 -9.90
N ASP A 25 3.10 -1.58 -10.36
CA ASP A 25 2.73 -2.99 -10.18
C ASP A 25 2.93 -3.47 -8.73
N ILE A 26 2.26 -2.77 -7.81
CA ILE A 26 2.05 -3.17 -6.43
C ILE A 26 0.68 -3.81 -6.30
N THR A 27 0.61 -4.95 -5.61
CA THR A 27 -0.64 -5.64 -5.33
C THR A 27 -0.87 -5.71 -3.83
N ILE A 28 -2.04 -5.27 -3.37
CA ILE A 28 -2.49 -5.41 -1.98
C ILE A 28 -3.57 -6.48 -1.93
N ARG A 29 -3.48 -7.35 -0.94
CA ARG A 29 -4.49 -8.32 -0.56
C ARG A 29 -4.83 -8.10 0.91
N ALA A 30 -6.10 -8.04 1.26
CA ALA A 30 -6.52 -7.96 2.65
C ALA A 30 -7.60 -8.98 2.97
N VAL A 31 -7.48 -9.60 4.14
CA VAL A 31 -8.43 -10.58 4.68
C VAL A 31 -8.93 -10.08 6.04
N HIS A 32 -10.25 -10.03 6.19
CA HIS A 32 -10.87 -9.67 7.46
C HIS A 32 -10.74 -10.85 8.42
N LEU A 33 -10.16 -10.62 9.60
CA LEU A 33 -9.84 -11.66 10.57
C LEU A 33 -10.93 -11.85 11.63
N ASP A 34 -11.74 -10.81 11.87
CA ASP A 34 -12.75 -10.77 12.94
C ASP A 34 -14.18 -10.54 12.43
N GLY A 35 -14.43 -10.72 11.13
CA GLY A 35 -15.77 -10.63 10.57
C GLY A 35 -15.92 -11.31 9.22
N THR A 36 -16.86 -10.81 8.41
CA THR A 36 -17.32 -11.48 7.18
C THR A 36 -17.12 -10.65 5.91
N ALA A 37 -16.41 -9.53 6.01
CA ALA A 37 -16.16 -8.66 4.88
C ALA A 37 -15.41 -9.42 3.75
N PRO A 38 -15.71 -9.13 2.48
CA PRO A 38 -15.05 -9.79 1.36
C PRO A 38 -13.55 -9.49 1.35
N LYS A 39 -12.76 -10.46 0.85
CA LYS A 39 -11.33 -10.25 0.60
C LYS A 39 -11.14 -9.08 -0.36
N VAL A 40 -10.22 -8.19 -0.01
CA VAL A 40 -9.87 -7.05 -0.85
C VAL A 40 -8.66 -7.42 -1.69
N VAL A 41 -8.70 -7.09 -2.98
CA VAL A 41 -7.53 -7.12 -3.87
C VAL A 41 -7.46 -5.79 -4.59
N GLN A 42 -6.37 -5.07 -4.39
CA GLN A 42 -6.08 -3.83 -5.10
C GLN A 42 -4.77 -3.94 -5.85
N LYS A 43 -4.70 -3.25 -6.99
CA LYS A 43 -3.52 -3.16 -7.83
C LYS A 43 -3.29 -1.70 -8.18
N GLY A 44 -2.04 -1.36 -8.46
CA GLY A 44 -1.69 0.00 -8.82
C GLY A 44 -1.37 0.84 -7.59
N GLY A 45 -0.23 1.50 -7.64
CA GLY A 45 0.15 2.57 -6.72
C GLY A 45 0.16 3.92 -7.44
N VAL A 46 0.10 5.00 -6.69
CA VAL A 46 0.35 6.34 -7.23
C VAL A 46 1.76 6.77 -6.83
N PRO A 47 2.72 6.86 -7.77
CA PRO A 47 4.01 7.48 -7.51
C PRO A 47 3.83 8.87 -6.91
N SER A 48 4.53 9.13 -5.82
CA SER A 48 4.35 10.31 -4.99
C SER A 48 5.69 10.73 -4.39
N PHE A 49 5.79 12.02 -4.06
CA PHE A 49 6.99 12.61 -3.47
C PHE A 49 6.63 13.49 -2.27
N ASN A 50 7.46 13.44 -1.24
CA ASN A 50 7.48 14.46 -0.20
C ASN A 50 8.93 14.70 0.29
N ARG A 51 9.20 15.88 0.87
CA ARG A 51 10.57 16.28 1.24
C ARG A 51 11.26 15.37 2.27
N PHE A 52 10.50 14.66 3.10
CA PHE A 52 10.97 13.85 4.23
C PHE A 52 11.16 12.38 3.86
N THR A 53 10.20 11.79 3.16
CA THR A 53 10.20 10.38 2.74
C THR A 53 10.78 10.19 1.34
N LYS A 54 11.06 11.28 0.62
CA LYS A 54 11.42 11.28 -0.80
C LYS A 54 10.32 10.61 -1.62
N ASN A 55 10.67 9.71 -2.54
CA ASN A 55 9.72 9.03 -3.40
C ASN A 55 9.07 7.84 -2.69
N PHE A 56 7.77 7.64 -2.93
CA PHE A 56 6.98 6.54 -2.41
C PHE A 56 5.79 6.25 -3.33
N LEU A 57 5.19 5.07 -3.19
CA LEU A 57 3.90 4.72 -3.76
C LEU A 57 2.80 4.95 -2.71
N LEU A 58 1.76 5.71 -3.08
CA LEU A 58 0.51 5.77 -2.33
C LEU A 58 -0.44 4.70 -2.82
N VAL A 59 -0.87 3.83 -1.91
CA VAL A 59 -1.78 2.73 -2.28
C VAL A 59 -3.02 2.76 -1.38
N PRO A 60 -4.23 2.77 -1.96
CA PRO A 60 -5.45 2.62 -1.17
C PRO A 60 -5.57 1.19 -0.63
N LEU A 61 -5.97 1.06 0.64
CA LEU A 61 -6.30 -0.24 1.24
C LEU A 61 -7.73 -0.66 0.89
N GLY A 62 -8.67 0.29 0.81
CA GLY A 62 -10.07 0.07 0.41
C GLY A 62 -10.79 -0.99 1.25
N LEU A 63 -10.51 -1.01 2.55
CA LEU A 63 -11.19 -1.87 3.50
C LEU A 63 -12.65 -1.41 3.62
N PRO A 64 -13.64 -2.27 3.34
CA PRO A 64 -15.05 -1.89 3.32
C PRO A 64 -15.65 -1.74 4.73
N GLU A 65 -15.03 -2.38 5.73
CA GLU A 65 -15.55 -2.47 7.09
C GLU A 65 -14.43 -2.22 8.13
N PRO A 66 -14.75 -1.63 9.29
CA PRO A 66 -13.86 -1.63 10.45
C PRO A 66 -13.54 -3.06 10.92
N GLY A 67 -12.46 -3.22 11.67
CA GLY A 67 -12.07 -4.52 12.25
C GLY A 67 -10.60 -4.83 12.10
N CYS A 68 -10.25 -6.08 12.40
CA CYS A 68 -8.91 -6.62 12.31
C CYS A 68 -8.68 -7.20 10.91
N TRP A 69 -7.62 -6.74 10.24
CA TRP A 69 -7.30 -7.14 8.87
C TRP A 69 -5.86 -7.62 8.79
N GLU A 70 -5.65 -8.81 8.22
CA GLU A 70 -4.36 -9.22 7.69
C GLU A 70 -4.21 -8.60 6.30
N VAL A 71 -3.13 -7.85 6.10
CA VAL A 71 -2.79 -7.21 4.84
C VAL A 71 -1.47 -7.78 4.35
N THR A 72 -1.48 -8.32 3.13
CA THR A 72 -0.29 -8.73 2.39
C THR A 72 -0.12 -7.82 1.19
N VAL A 73 1.09 -7.31 1.02
CA VAL A 73 1.43 -6.48 -0.13
C VAL A 73 2.63 -7.06 -0.84
N SER A 74 2.50 -7.17 -2.16
CA SER A 74 3.51 -7.71 -3.06
C SER A 74 4.01 -6.61 -3.97
N TYR A 75 5.33 -6.41 -4.02
CA TYR A 75 5.98 -5.42 -4.88
C TYR A 75 7.36 -5.89 -5.31
N GLN A 76 7.63 -5.91 -6.62
CA GLN A 76 8.93 -6.31 -7.21
C GLN A 76 9.49 -7.63 -6.65
N GLY A 77 8.62 -8.62 -6.42
CA GLY A 77 9.01 -9.94 -5.90
C GLY A 77 9.24 -10.00 -4.39
N ALA A 78 9.05 -8.90 -3.66
CA ALA A 78 9.03 -8.87 -2.20
C ALA A 78 7.60 -8.83 -1.67
N ASP A 79 7.36 -9.55 -0.57
CA ASP A 79 6.09 -9.57 0.14
C ASP A 79 6.26 -9.04 1.57
N LEU A 80 5.34 -8.18 2.01
CA LEU A 80 5.19 -7.81 3.42
C LEU A 80 3.79 -8.19 3.88
N SER A 81 3.69 -8.86 5.02
CA SER A 81 2.42 -9.11 5.68
C SER A 81 2.39 -8.49 7.07
N TYR A 82 1.27 -7.87 7.42
CA TYR A 82 1.04 -7.27 8.73
C TYR A 82 -0.44 -7.28 9.07
N VAL A 83 -0.74 -7.21 10.37
CA VAL A 83 -2.10 -7.08 10.87
C VAL A 83 -2.34 -5.64 11.30
N LEU A 84 -3.48 -5.06 10.92
CA LEU A 84 -3.93 -3.74 11.36
C LEU A 84 -5.33 -3.80 11.95
N GLN A 85 -5.61 -2.89 12.89
CA GLN A 85 -6.97 -2.61 13.36
C GLN A 85 -7.48 -1.36 12.65
N ALA A 86 -8.47 -1.52 11.76
CA ALA A 86 -9.19 -0.42 11.14
C ALA A 86 -10.29 0.08 12.08
N LYS A 87 -10.27 1.39 12.37
CA LYS A 87 -11.33 2.06 13.15
C LYS A 87 -12.24 2.84 12.20
N GLY A 88 -13.53 2.86 12.52
CA GLY A 88 -14.56 3.62 11.81
C GLY A 88 -14.62 5.07 12.27
#